data_AF-A0A366W9X2-F1
#
_entry.id   AF-A0A366W9X2-F1
#
_cell.length_a   1.000
_cell.length_b   1.000
_cell.length_c   1.000
_cell.angle_alpha   90.00
_cell.angle_beta   90.00
_cell.angle_gamma   90.00
#
_symmetry.space_group_name_H-M   'P 1'
#
loop_
_entity.id
_entity.type
_entity.pdbx_description
1 polymer ?
#
loop_
_entity_poly.entity_id
_entity_poly.type
_entity_poly.pdbx_seq_one_letter_code
_entity_poly.pdbx_strand_id
1 'polypeptide(L)'
;MTKQKQLIPRKIWLLWYQGLENAPYLIKKCIASWIKHNPTWEIIVLDESNLHNYITLKAPQETLTKLSPAHRSDLLRLKLLHEYGGVW
;
A
#
# COMPACT_ATOMS: atom_id res chain seq x y z
N MET A 1 11.88 -10.68 29.78
CA MET A 1 11.03 -9.70 29.07
C MET A 1 9.98 -10.48 28.27
N THR A 2 8.73 -10.50 28.75
CA THR A 2 7.61 -11.13 28.04
C THR A 2 7.27 -10.27 26.82
N LYS A 3 7.54 -10.75 25.60
CA LYS A 3 7.08 -10.07 24.39
C LYS A 3 5.55 -10.08 24.40
N GLN A 4 4.92 -8.93 24.66
CA GLN A 4 3.49 -8.76 24.40
C GLN A 4 3.26 -9.01 22.91
N LYS A 5 2.29 -9.88 22.59
CA LYS A 5 1.92 -10.20 21.22
C LYS A 5 1.18 -8.99 20.64
N GLN A 6 1.89 -8.09 19.96
CA GLN A 6 1.22 -7.01 19.23
C GLN A 6 0.34 -7.62 18.14
N LEU A 7 -0.94 -7.29 18.18
CA LEU A 7 -1.91 -7.70 17.18
C LEU A 7 -1.64 -6.89 15.91
N ILE A 8 -1.53 -7.58 14.77
CA ILE A 8 -1.41 -6.92 13.48
C ILE A 8 -2.74 -6.18 13.19
N PRO A 9 -2.71 -4.87 12.88
CA PRO A 9 -3.90 -4.14 12.49
C PRO A 9 -4.65 -4.81 11.33
N ARG A 10 -5.98 -4.85 11.38
CA ARG A 10 -6.82 -5.38 10.29
C ARG A 10 -6.94 -4.39 9.13
N LYS A 11 -5.79 -4.09 8.52
CA LYS A 11 -5.62 -3.13 7.44
C LYS A 11 -4.83 -3.78 6.30
N ILE A 12 -5.33 -3.67 5.08
CA ILE A 12 -4.67 -4.16 3.87
C ILE A 12 -4.38 -2.97 2.97
N TRP A 13 -3.12 -2.82 2.60
CA TRP A 13 -2.65 -1.83 1.65
C TRP A 13 -2.48 -2.50 0.30
N LEU A 14 -3.08 -1.94 -0.74
CA LEU A 14 -2.88 -2.36 -2.12
C LEU A 14 -2.36 -1.15 -2.90
N LEU A 15 -1.51 -1.36 -3.90
CA LEU A 15 -0.96 -0.26 -4.70
C LEU A 15 -1.12 -0.54 -6.18
N TRP A 16 -1.66 0.44 -6.89
CA TRP A 16 -1.59 0.53 -8.34
C TRP A 16 -1.40 1.99 -8.76
N TYR A 17 -0.18 2.38 -9.11
CA TYR A 17 0.18 3.80 -9.33
C TYR A 17 -0.75 4.53 -10.30
N GLN A 18 -1.15 3.89 -11.40
CA GLN A 18 -1.98 4.49 -12.44
C GLN A 18 -3.46 4.61 -12.06
N GLY A 19 -3.84 4.21 -10.85
CA GLY A 19 -5.22 4.19 -10.37
C GLY A 19 -5.98 2.94 -10.78
N LEU A 20 -6.93 2.54 -9.93
CA LEU A 20 -7.73 1.32 -10.12
C LEU A 20 -8.45 1.31 -11.47
N GLU A 21 -8.94 2.45 -11.93
CA GLU A 21 -9.65 2.59 -13.22
C GLU A 21 -8.79 2.21 -14.43
N ASN A 22 -7.48 2.47 -14.37
CA ASN A 22 -6.54 2.14 -15.45
C ASN A 22 -5.88 0.77 -15.28
N ALA A 23 -6.16 0.06 -14.19
CA ALA A 23 -5.58 -1.25 -13.95
C ALA A 23 -6.10 -2.30 -14.97
N PRO A 24 -5.26 -3.26 -15.40
CA PRO A 24 -5.71 -4.39 -16.21
C PRO A 24 -6.85 -5.16 -15.54
N TYR A 25 -7.71 -5.78 -16.35
CA TYR A 25 -8.88 -6.53 -15.86
C TYR A 25 -8.54 -7.52 -14.74
N LEU A 26 -7.44 -8.27 -14.90
CA LEU A 26 -6.98 -9.23 -13.90
C LEU A 26 -6.69 -8.55 -12.56
N ILE A 27 -5.99 -7.41 -12.57
CA ILE A 27 -5.64 -6.66 -11.35
C ILE A 27 -6.91 -6.13 -10.67
N LYS A 28 -7.85 -5.58 -11.44
CA LYS A 28 -9.16 -5.16 -10.91
C LYS A 28 -9.89 -6.31 -10.21
N LYS A 29 -9.86 -7.52 -10.78
CA LYS A 29 -10.46 -8.72 -10.18
C LYS A 29 -9.72 -9.17 -8.92
N CYS A 30 -8.39 -9.11 -8.88
CA CYS A 30 -7.61 -9.40 -7.68
C CYS A 30 -7.96 -8.44 -6.54
N ILE A 31 -8.01 -7.13 -6.80
CA ILE A 31 -8.38 -6.12 -5.81
C ILE A 31 -9.82 -6.33 -5.32
N ALA A 32 -10.77 -6.56 -6.23
CA ALA A 32 -12.16 -6.85 -5.88
C ALA A 32 -12.30 -8.13 -5.03
N SER A 33 -11.48 -9.14 -5.29
CA SER A 33 -11.43 -10.37 -4.48
C SER A 33 -10.98 -10.08 -3.05
N TRP A 34 -9.92 -9.29 -2.87
CA TRP A 34 -9.47 -8.88 -1.53
C TRP A 34 -10.57 -8.15 -0.76
N ILE A 35 -11.25 -7.19 -1.41
CA ILE A 35 -12.39 -6.47 -0.84
C ILE A 35 -13.52 -7.41 -0.44
N LYS A 36 -13.93 -8.31 -1.35
CA LYS A 36 -15.03 -9.24 -1.10
C LYS A 36 -14.76 -10.19 0.07
N HIS A 37 -13.55 -10.70 0.19
CA HIS A 37 -13.22 -11.77 1.15
C HIS A 37 -12.74 -11.26 2.51
N ASN A 38 -12.59 -9.94 2.69
CA ASN A 38 -12.11 -9.36 3.95
C ASN A 38 -13.04 -8.24 4.45
N PRO A 39 -14.35 -8.50 4.64
CA PRO A 39 -15.35 -7.46 4.93
C PRO A 39 -15.16 -6.74 6.27
N THR A 40 -14.40 -7.33 7.20
CA THR A 40 -14.09 -6.71 8.51
C THR A 40 -12.73 -6.02 8.52
N TRP A 41 -12.02 -5.97 7.40
CA TRP A 41 -10.72 -5.32 7.28
C TRP A 41 -10.87 -4.01 6.52
N GLU A 42 -10.09 -3.02 6.91
CA GLU A 42 -9.94 -1.80 6.13
C GLU A 42 -9.04 -2.08 4.94
N ILE A 43 -9.52 -1.89 3.71
CA ILE A 43 -8.73 -2.07 2.50
C ILE A 43 -8.52 -0.72 1.84
N ILE A 44 -7.26 -0.35 1.66
CA ILE A 44 -6.85 0.93 1.07
C ILE A 44 -6.14 0.63 -0.24
N VAL A 45 -6.74 1.06 -1.36
CA VAL A 45 -6.13 0.98 -2.68
C VAL A 45 -5.45 2.31 -2.97
N LEU A 46 -4.13 2.29 -2.95
CA LEU A 46 -3.27 3.44 -3.17
C LEU A 46 -2.98 3.62 -4.66
N ASP A 47 -2.90 4.87 -5.06
CA ASP A 47 -2.43 5.32 -6.37
C ASP A 47 -1.68 6.65 -6.23
N GLU A 48 -1.20 7.23 -7.33
CA GLU A 48 -0.46 8.51 -7.26
C GLU A 48 -1.29 9.67 -6.70
N SER A 49 -2.62 9.62 -6.85
CA SER A 49 -3.51 10.70 -6.42
C SER A 49 -3.77 10.72 -4.91
N ASN A 50 -3.71 9.57 -4.23
CA ASN A 50 -4.06 9.47 -2.82
C ASN A 50 -2.89 9.08 -1.89
N LEU A 51 -1.74 8.68 -2.43
CA LEU A 51 -0.60 8.21 -1.65
C LEU A 51 -0.13 9.23 -0.60
N HIS A 52 -0.14 10.52 -0.97
CA HIS A 52 0.32 11.62 -0.12
C HIS A 52 -0.58 11.87 1.10
N ASN A 53 -1.80 11.32 1.13
CA ASN A 53 -2.69 11.39 2.30
C ASN A 53 -2.22 10.48 3.44
N TYR A 54 -1.37 9.51 3.14
CA TYR A 54 -0.85 8.55 4.11
C TYR A 54 0.63 8.79 4.36
N ILE A 55 1.44 8.80 3.30
CA ILE A 55 2.89 8.90 3.45
C ILE A 55 3.54 9.77 2.38
N THR A 56 4.62 10.43 2.78
CA THR A 56 5.56 11.09 1.88
C THR A 56 6.94 10.50 2.08
N LEU A 57 7.58 10.05 0.99
CA LEU A 57 8.97 9.60 1.04
C LEU A 57 9.89 10.81 1.22
N LYS A 58 10.73 10.78 2.26
CA LYS A 58 11.72 11.84 2.53
C LYS A 58 12.96 11.63 1.65
N ALA A 59 12.83 11.93 0.36
CA ALA A 59 13.93 11.92 -0.59
C ALA A 59 13.71 12.99 -1.68
N PRO A 60 14.78 13.52 -2.31
CA PRO A 60 14.63 14.42 -3.45
C PRO A 60 13.80 13.77 -4.55
N GLN A 61 12.87 14.52 -5.15
CA GLN A 61 12.00 14.00 -6.20
C GLN A 61 12.78 13.43 -7.38
N GLU A 62 13.89 14.07 -7.74
CA GLU A 62 14.82 13.60 -8.78
C GLU A 62 15.44 12.22 -8.51
N THR A 63 15.55 11.83 -7.24
CA THR A 63 16.04 10.50 -6.85
C THR A 63 14.91 9.49 -6.98
N LEU A 64 13.70 9.86 -6.54
CA LEU A 64 12.53 8.98 -6.59
C LEU A 64 12.09 8.70 -8.02
N THR A 65 12.16 9.68 -8.93
CA THR A 65 11.78 9.49 -10.34
C THR A 65 12.74 8.59 -11.10
N LYS A 66 13.99 8.47 -10.67
CA LYS A 66 14.99 7.53 -11.24
C LYS A 66 14.75 6.08 -10.81
N LEU A 67 13.99 5.85 -9.75
CA LEU A 67 13.65 4.49 -9.30
C LEU A 67 12.58 3.89 -10.20
N SER A 68 12.69 2.59 -10.46
CA SER A 68 11.60 1.84 -11.08
C SER A 68 10.35 1.88 -10.19
N PRO A 69 9.13 1.74 -10.76
CA PRO A 69 7.91 1.63 -9.95
C PRO A 69 8.00 0.54 -8.87
N ALA A 70 8.67 -0.57 -9.17
CA ALA A 70 8.90 -1.66 -8.21
C ALA A 70 9.73 -1.17 -7.00
N HIS A 71 10.88 -0.54 -7.23
CA HIS A 71 11.71 -0.01 -6.14
C HIS A 71 10.99 1.07 -5.32
N ARG A 72 10.19 1.92 -5.98
CA ARG A 72 9.36 2.88 -5.24
C ARG A 72 8.35 2.15 -4.35
N SER A 73 7.69 1.10 -4.86
CA SER A 73 6.72 0.32 -4.08
C SER A 73 7.34 -0.35 -2.86
N ASP A 74 8.61 -0.80 -2.94
CA ASP A 74 9.34 -1.34 -1.80
C ASP A 74 9.51 -0.32 -0.68
N LEU A 75 9.89 0.92 -1.03
CA LEU A 75 10.02 2.01 -0.05
C LEU A 75 8.67 2.36 0.59
N LEU A 76 7.60 2.42 -0.21
CA LEU A 76 6.25 2.70 0.28
C LEU A 76 5.77 1.63 1.26
N ARG A 77 5.94 0.35 0.92
CA ARG A 77 5.61 -0.78 1.79
C ARG A 77 6.28 -0.66 3.15
N LEU A 78 7.60 -0.44 3.16
CA LEU A 78 8.36 -0.34 4.40
C LEU A 78 7.86 0.82 5.27
N LYS A 79 7.64 1.99 4.66
CA LYS A 79 7.18 3.17 5.39
C LYS A 79 5.74 3.01 5.91
N LEU A 80 4.83 2.50 5.10
CA LEU A 80 3.42 2.29 5.50
C LEU A 80 3.29 1.28 6.62
N LEU A 81 3.97 0.13 6.51
CA LEU A 81 3.93 -0.88 7.56
C LEU A 81 4.63 -0.41 8.83
N HIS A 82 5.67 0.44 8.73
CA HIS A 82 6.29 1.05 9.90
C HIS A 82 5.36 2.03 10.63
N GLU A 83 4.64 2.90 9.89
CA GLU A 83 3.80 3.94 10.49
C GLU A 83 2.41 3.42 10.93
N TYR A 84 1.84 2.48 10.17
CA TYR A 84 0.44 2.06 10.36
C TYR A 84 0.27 0.57 10.64
N GLY A 85 1.31 -0.24 10.45
CA GLY A 85 1.18 -1.69 10.47
C GLY A 85 0.23 -2.23 9.39
N GLY A 86 -0.32 -3.41 9.65
CA GLY A 86 -1.22 -4.11 8.75
C GLY A 86 -0.49 -5.04 7.80
N VAL A 87 -1.07 -5.23 6.61
CA VAL A 87 -0.58 -6.11 5.55
C VAL A 87 -0.45 -5.29 4.27
N TRP A 88 0.63 -5.50 3.54
CA TRP A 88 0.87 -4.97 2.21
C TRP A 88 0.74 -6.09 1.18
#